data_AF-A0A093NV04-F1
#
_entry.id   AF-A0A093NV04-F1
#
_cell.length_a   1.000
_cell.length_b   1.000
_cell.length_c   1.000
_cell.angle_alpha   90.00
_cell.angle_beta   90.00
_cell.angle_gamma   90.00
#
_symmetry.space_group_name_H-M   'P 1'
#
loop_
_entity.id
_entity.type
_entity.pdbx_description
1 polymer ?
#
loop_
_entity_poly.entity_id
_entity_poly.type
_entity_poly.pdbx_seq_one_letter_code
_entity_poly.pdbx_strand_id
1 'polypeptide(L)'
;TATHQLNPERYVHTFKDLSNFSGSINISYRYLAGTPLPRKRYLTIGLSSVKRKKGNYLLETIKSIFEQSSYDELKEIAVVVQLADFDSAWCEGMVQDISQKFAHHIIAGRLIVIHVPEEYYPVLDGLKRNYNDPEDRVKFRSKQNVDYAFLLNFCVNLSDYYVMLEDDVRCSKNFLTAVKKVITSREGSYWVTLEFSKLGYIGKLYHSHDLPRLAHFLLMFYQEMPCDWLLIHFRGLLAQKEVIRFKPSLFQHMGYYSSYKGAENKLKDDDFEEESFDIPDNPPANLHTNMNVFENYEASKAYSSIDEYFWGKAPSTGDFYGIVFEKPIKISKIKVITGTEDRQNDILHHGALEVGEKIVGSKKGRQCTTYLRLGEFKNGNFEITDVEHKVLFDINCMRILVTKSQKEWLIIRSISVWTS
;
A
#
# COMPACT_ATOMS: atom_id res chain seq x y z
N THR A 1 -26.15 -48.03 -6.63
CA THR A 1 -24.79 -48.29 -6.13
C THR A 1 -23.83 -48.31 -7.30
N ALA A 2 -23.12 -47.21 -7.52
CA ALA A 2 -22.02 -47.14 -8.47
C ALA A 2 -20.88 -46.40 -7.77
N THR A 3 -19.93 -47.19 -7.26
CA THR A 3 -18.70 -46.72 -6.63
C THR A 3 -17.74 -46.25 -7.72
N HIS A 4 -17.59 -44.93 -7.86
CA HIS A 4 -16.47 -44.36 -8.60
C HIS A 4 -15.20 -44.57 -7.77
N GLN A 5 -14.36 -45.52 -8.19
CA GLN A 5 -13.00 -45.66 -7.67
C GLN A 5 -12.18 -44.43 -8.08
N LEU A 6 -11.84 -43.59 -7.10
CA LEU A 6 -10.78 -42.61 -7.24
C LEU A 6 -9.46 -43.37 -7.32
N ASN A 7 -8.83 -43.36 -8.49
CA ASN A 7 -7.55 -43.98 -8.72
C ASN A 7 -6.44 -43.09 -8.10
N PRO A 8 -5.79 -43.45 -6.98
CA PRO A 8 -4.91 -42.55 -6.24
C PRO A 8 -3.53 -42.37 -6.87
N GLU A 9 -3.19 -43.15 -7.91
CA GLU A 9 -1.80 -43.30 -8.36
C GLU A 9 -1.35 -42.35 -9.48
N ARG A 10 -2.14 -41.32 -9.84
CA ARG A 10 -1.75 -40.35 -10.90
C ARG A 10 -1.23 -38.99 -10.42
N TYR A 11 -1.15 -38.75 -9.12
CA TYR A 11 -0.66 -37.48 -8.57
C TYR A 11 0.43 -37.69 -7.52
N VAL A 12 1.53 -38.32 -7.91
CA VAL A 12 2.76 -38.30 -7.12
C VAL A 12 3.65 -37.17 -7.66
N HIS A 13 3.33 -35.93 -7.29
CA HIS A 13 4.36 -34.90 -7.26
C HIS A 13 5.32 -35.31 -6.15
N THR A 14 6.49 -35.80 -6.53
CA THR A 14 7.55 -36.15 -5.60
C THR A 14 7.99 -34.86 -4.92
N PHE A 15 7.59 -34.65 -3.67
CA PHE A 15 8.13 -33.60 -2.80
C PHE A 15 9.60 -33.92 -2.51
N LYS A 16 10.48 -33.68 -3.48
CA LYS A 16 11.92 -33.63 -3.27
C LYS A 16 12.30 -32.20 -2.93
N ASP A 17 12.96 -32.05 -1.77
CA ASP A 17 13.57 -30.84 -1.21
C ASP A 17 12.65 -29.70 -0.74
N LEU A 18 12.12 -29.87 0.48
CA LEU A 18 11.56 -28.79 1.31
C LEU A 18 12.64 -27.83 1.88
N SER A 19 13.91 -27.99 1.49
CA SER A 19 15.06 -27.27 2.06
C SER A 19 15.35 -25.92 1.40
N ASN A 20 14.74 -25.59 0.25
CA ASN A 20 15.09 -24.41 -0.56
C ASN A 20 13.96 -23.43 -0.88
N PHE A 21 12.84 -23.44 -0.13
CA PHE A 21 11.72 -22.49 -0.34
C PHE A 21 12.06 -21.02 -0.02
N SER A 22 13.26 -20.74 0.50
CA SER A 22 13.80 -19.39 0.69
C SER A 22 14.80 -18.97 -0.40
N GLY A 23 15.20 -19.88 -1.30
CA GLY A 23 16.10 -19.59 -2.41
C GLY A 23 15.41 -18.81 -3.53
N SER A 24 16.16 -18.30 -4.50
CA SER A 24 15.58 -17.72 -5.72
C SER A 24 15.02 -18.83 -6.63
N ILE A 25 13.91 -18.56 -7.31
CA ILE A 25 13.39 -19.42 -8.38
C ILE A 25 14.46 -19.46 -9.48
N ASN A 26 14.92 -20.67 -9.83
CA ASN A 26 16.00 -20.87 -10.79
C ASN A 26 15.50 -20.72 -12.23
N ILE A 27 15.49 -19.48 -12.73
CA ILE A 27 15.14 -19.12 -14.10
C ILE A 27 16.12 -18.09 -14.66
N SER A 28 16.24 -18.03 -15.99
CA SER A 28 17.05 -17.01 -16.66
C SER A 28 16.18 -15.88 -17.19
N TYR A 29 16.62 -14.65 -16.94
CA TYR A 29 15.97 -13.44 -17.43
C TYR A 29 16.71 -12.89 -18.65
N ARG A 30 15.97 -12.52 -19.69
CA ARG A 30 16.49 -11.70 -20.78
C ARG A 30 16.34 -10.23 -20.42
N TYR A 31 17.47 -9.52 -20.35
CA TYR A 31 17.48 -8.07 -20.23
C TYR A 31 17.23 -7.47 -21.60
N LEU A 32 16.06 -6.87 -21.80
CA LEU A 32 15.67 -6.26 -23.06
C LEU A 32 16.08 -4.78 -23.12
N ALA A 33 16.06 -4.08 -21.99
CA ALA A 33 16.61 -2.73 -21.87
C ALA A 33 16.99 -2.42 -20.42
N GLY A 34 18.10 -1.70 -20.24
CA GLY A 34 18.60 -1.32 -18.92
C GLY A 34 19.17 -2.51 -18.13
N THR A 35 19.91 -2.19 -17.07
CA THR A 35 20.45 -3.18 -16.13
C THR A 35 20.33 -2.67 -14.70
N PRO A 36 20.17 -3.55 -13.70
CA PRO A 36 20.21 -3.21 -12.30
C PRO A 36 21.50 -2.49 -11.93
N LEU A 37 21.39 -1.44 -11.11
CA LEU A 37 22.56 -0.82 -10.50
C LEU A 37 23.03 -1.65 -9.29
N PRO A 38 24.34 -1.64 -8.97
CA PRO A 38 24.86 -2.37 -7.81
C PRO A 38 24.32 -1.89 -6.45
N ARG A 39 23.82 -0.65 -6.40
CA ARG A 39 23.29 -0.03 -5.18
C ARG A 39 21.79 -0.27 -5.07
N LYS A 40 21.35 -0.83 -3.93
CA LYS A 40 19.92 -0.93 -3.57
C LYS A 40 19.27 0.45 -3.54
N ARG A 41 18.06 0.52 -4.09
CA ARG A 41 17.19 1.69 -4.01
C ARG A 41 16.17 1.55 -2.87
N TYR A 42 15.36 2.58 -2.65
CA TYR A 42 14.35 2.53 -1.60
C TYR A 42 13.14 1.70 -2.04
N LEU A 43 12.64 1.94 -3.26
CA LEU A 43 11.43 1.29 -3.79
C LEU A 43 11.63 0.74 -5.21
N THR A 44 11.24 -0.51 -5.43
CA THR A 44 11.04 -1.07 -6.77
C THR A 44 9.56 -1.07 -7.11
N ILE A 45 9.21 -0.61 -8.31
CA ILE A 45 7.87 -0.66 -8.88
C ILE A 45 7.87 -1.75 -9.95
N GLY A 46 7.11 -2.81 -9.72
CA GLY A 46 6.98 -3.93 -10.66
C GLY A 46 5.74 -3.82 -11.53
N LEU A 47 5.94 -3.91 -12.84
CA LEU A 47 4.89 -3.95 -13.86
C LEU A 47 5.03 -5.25 -14.66
N SER A 48 3.93 -5.97 -14.86
CA SER A 48 3.84 -7.06 -15.83
C SER A 48 2.87 -6.68 -16.92
N SER A 49 3.27 -6.81 -18.19
CA SER A 49 2.46 -6.40 -19.35
C SER A 49 2.37 -7.52 -20.38
N VAL A 50 1.17 -7.69 -20.93
CA VAL A 50 0.86 -8.63 -22.01
C VAL A 50 0.17 -7.90 -23.16
N LYS A 51 0.20 -8.48 -24.35
CA LYS A 51 -0.44 -7.90 -25.53
C LYS A 51 -1.96 -7.86 -25.35
N ARG A 52 -2.52 -6.65 -25.29
CA ARG A 52 -3.98 -6.46 -25.30
C ARG A 52 -4.52 -6.56 -26.72
N LYS A 53 -5.77 -7.03 -26.85
CA LYS A 53 -6.52 -6.94 -28.12
C LYS A 53 -6.91 -5.51 -28.48
N LYS A 54 -7.12 -4.65 -27.48
CA LYS A 54 -7.54 -3.26 -27.61
C LYS A 54 -6.84 -2.42 -26.54
N GLY A 55 -6.38 -1.23 -26.94
CA GLY A 55 -5.66 -0.31 -26.05
C GLY A 55 -4.24 -0.78 -25.73
N ASN A 56 -3.36 0.16 -25.39
CA ASN A 56 -2.04 -0.11 -24.84
C ASN A 56 -1.71 1.02 -23.86
N TYR A 57 -1.66 0.68 -22.57
CA TYR A 57 -1.56 1.66 -21.48
C TYR A 57 -0.17 1.68 -20.83
N LEU A 58 0.69 0.69 -21.13
CA LEU A 58 1.99 0.52 -20.47
C LEU A 58 2.85 1.78 -20.56
N LEU A 59 2.91 2.40 -21.74
CA LEU A 59 3.70 3.62 -21.95
C LEU A 59 3.13 4.80 -21.14
N GLU A 60 1.82 4.88 -20.96
CA GLU A 60 1.16 5.92 -20.16
C GLU A 60 1.40 5.69 -18.67
N THR A 61 1.40 4.43 -18.22
CA THR A 61 1.74 4.08 -16.83
C THR A 61 3.21 4.39 -16.51
N ILE A 62 4.15 3.99 -17.37
CA ILE A 62 5.58 4.32 -17.19
C ILE A 62 5.77 5.84 -17.16
N LYS A 63 5.12 6.56 -18.07
CA LYS A 63 5.13 8.02 -18.10
C LYS A 63 4.59 8.60 -16.79
N SER A 64 3.44 8.13 -16.32
CA SER A 64 2.82 8.61 -15.08
C SER A 64 3.73 8.38 -13.86
N ILE A 65 4.38 7.22 -13.74
CA ILE A 65 5.32 6.94 -12.65
C ILE A 65 6.43 7.99 -12.62
N PHE A 66 7.04 8.29 -13.76
CA PHE A 66 8.19 9.20 -13.81
C PHE A 66 7.81 10.68 -13.73
N GLU A 67 6.72 11.10 -14.38
CA GLU A 67 6.27 12.50 -14.34
C GLU A 67 5.67 12.90 -12.98
N GLN A 68 5.05 11.93 -12.28
CA GLN A 68 4.51 12.16 -10.93
C GLN A 68 5.56 12.00 -9.83
N SER A 69 6.79 11.60 -10.17
CA SER A 69 7.90 11.55 -9.21
C SER A 69 8.68 12.86 -9.22
N SER A 70 8.98 13.37 -8.03
CA SER A 70 9.94 14.46 -7.84
C SER A 70 11.37 14.04 -8.19
N TYR A 71 12.26 15.02 -8.36
CA TYR A 71 13.67 14.77 -8.66
C TYR A 71 14.38 13.91 -7.60
N ASP A 72 13.99 14.05 -6.32
CA ASP A 72 14.57 13.26 -5.24
C ASP A 72 14.02 11.83 -5.23
N GLU A 73 12.72 11.64 -5.46
CA GLU A 73 12.14 10.31 -5.57
C GLU A 73 12.73 9.52 -6.75
N LEU A 74 13.01 10.18 -7.87
CA LEU A 74 13.66 9.55 -9.03
C LEU A 74 15.05 8.96 -8.73
N LYS A 75 15.73 9.42 -7.67
CA LYS A 75 17.01 8.84 -7.22
C LYS A 75 16.80 7.54 -6.44
N GLU A 76 15.60 7.33 -5.91
CA GLU A 76 15.26 6.30 -4.94
C GLU A 76 14.31 5.23 -5.49
N ILE A 77 13.79 5.37 -6.71
CA ILE A 77 12.95 4.37 -7.37
C ILE A 77 13.67 3.58 -8.46
N ALA A 78 13.33 2.30 -8.58
CA ALA A 78 13.53 1.48 -9.77
C ALA A 78 12.18 1.06 -10.35
N VAL A 79 12.03 1.08 -11.66
CA VAL A 79 10.86 0.55 -12.37
C VAL A 79 11.31 -0.68 -13.15
N VAL A 80 10.68 -1.82 -12.89
CA VAL A 80 10.92 -3.07 -13.61
C VAL A 80 9.67 -3.42 -14.39
N VAL A 81 9.82 -3.53 -15.71
CA VAL A 81 8.76 -3.94 -16.64
C VAL A 81 9.08 -5.33 -17.14
N GLN A 82 8.27 -6.31 -16.77
CA GLN A 82 8.26 -7.62 -17.41
C GLN A 82 7.32 -7.59 -18.62
N LEU A 83 7.87 -7.70 -19.82
CA LEU A 83 7.08 -7.99 -21.01
C LEU A 83 6.79 -9.50 -21.01
N ALA A 84 5.61 -9.86 -20.55
CA ALA A 84 5.23 -11.23 -20.26
C ALA A 84 4.51 -11.94 -21.42
N ASP A 85 4.31 -11.28 -22.56
CA ASP A 85 3.71 -11.94 -23.73
C ASP A 85 4.69 -12.88 -24.43
N PHE A 86 4.18 -13.94 -25.06
CA PHE A 86 5.01 -14.88 -25.83
C PHE A 86 5.18 -14.43 -27.29
N ASP A 87 4.44 -13.42 -27.75
CA ASP A 87 4.66 -12.77 -29.04
C ASP A 87 5.95 -11.94 -29.02
N SER A 88 7.03 -12.50 -29.56
CA SER A 88 8.35 -11.86 -29.61
C SER A 88 8.34 -10.57 -30.44
N ALA A 89 7.58 -10.53 -31.54
CA ALA A 89 7.50 -9.34 -32.38
C ALA A 89 6.80 -8.18 -31.64
N TRP A 90 5.77 -8.48 -30.86
CA TRP A 90 5.15 -7.48 -29.98
C TRP A 90 6.12 -7.03 -28.89
N CYS A 91 6.85 -7.94 -28.25
CA CYS A 91 7.84 -7.60 -27.24
C CYS A 91 8.93 -6.67 -27.79
N GLU A 92 9.49 -7.01 -28.96
CA GLU A 92 10.50 -6.19 -29.63
C GLU A 92 9.99 -4.78 -29.98
N GLY A 93 8.77 -4.69 -30.54
CA GLY A 93 8.13 -3.40 -30.81
C GLY A 93 7.94 -2.57 -29.53
N MET A 94 7.50 -3.21 -28.44
CA MET A 94 7.35 -2.52 -27.16
C MET A 94 8.68 -2.03 -26.58
N VAL A 95 9.76 -2.81 -26.71
CA VAL A 95 11.10 -2.38 -26.29
C VAL A 95 11.57 -1.17 -27.08
N GLN A 96 11.30 -1.11 -28.38
CA GLN A 96 11.63 0.06 -29.20
C GLN A 96 10.88 1.30 -28.73
N ASP A 97 9.56 1.19 -28.52
CA ASP A 97 8.73 2.30 -28.03
C ASP A 97 9.18 2.79 -26.65
N ILE A 98 9.48 1.86 -25.73
CA ILE A 98 9.98 2.17 -24.39
C ILE A 98 11.35 2.85 -24.48
N SER A 99 12.26 2.32 -25.31
CA SER A 99 13.61 2.85 -25.48
C SER A 99 13.57 4.26 -26.07
N GLN A 100 12.70 4.51 -27.05
CA GLN A 100 12.56 5.83 -27.66
C GLN A 100 12.03 6.87 -26.68
N LYS A 101 11.01 6.52 -25.87
CA LYS A 101 10.35 7.47 -24.95
C LYS A 101 11.10 7.67 -23.63
N PHE A 102 11.77 6.64 -23.13
CA PHE A 102 12.33 6.61 -21.77
C PHE A 102 13.84 6.33 -21.73
N ALA A 103 14.56 6.56 -22.83
CA ALA A 103 16.02 6.37 -22.93
C ALA A 103 16.78 6.91 -21.71
N HIS A 104 16.46 8.13 -21.27
CA HIS A 104 17.15 8.77 -20.15
C HIS A 104 16.92 8.04 -18.81
N HIS A 105 15.74 7.45 -18.58
CA HIS A 105 15.49 6.60 -17.41
C HIS A 105 16.22 5.26 -17.50
N ILE A 106 16.34 4.68 -18.70
CA ILE A 106 17.09 3.44 -18.93
C ILE A 106 18.58 3.66 -18.67
N ILE A 107 19.16 4.71 -19.24
CA ILE A 107 20.58 5.07 -19.07
C ILE A 107 20.89 5.39 -17.61
N ALA A 108 19.98 6.05 -16.90
CA ALA A 108 20.10 6.30 -15.47
C ALA A 108 19.90 5.04 -14.59
N GLY A 109 19.66 3.87 -15.20
CA GLY A 109 19.36 2.62 -14.52
C GLY A 109 18.03 2.64 -13.75
N ARG A 110 17.14 3.59 -14.03
CA ARG A 110 15.83 3.76 -13.36
C ARG A 110 14.76 2.86 -13.95
N LEU A 111 14.85 2.56 -15.25
CA LEU A 111 13.93 1.67 -15.94
C LEU A 111 14.67 0.43 -16.43
N ILE A 112 14.14 -0.74 -16.10
CA ILE A 112 14.66 -2.04 -16.52
C ILE A 112 13.52 -2.79 -17.19
N VAL A 113 13.76 -3.29 -18.40
CA VAL A 113 12.80 -4.10 -19.15
C VAL A 113 13.36 -5.52 -19.26
N ILE A 114 12.57 -6.48 -18.80
CA ILE A 114 12.93 -7.89 -18.75
C ILE A 114 11.89 -8.74 -19.48
N HIS A 115 12.32 -9.94 -19.87
CA HIS A 115 11.45 -10.98 -20.37
C HIS A 115 11.89 -12.34 -19.85
N VAL A 116 10.92 -13.21 -19.57
CA VAL A 116 11.17 -14.60 -19.19
C VAL A 116 10.75 -15.48 -20.36
N PRO A 117 11.68 -16.27 -20.92
CA PRO A 117 11.37 -17.18 -22.01
C PRO A 117 10.29 -18.23 -21.63
N GLU A 118 9.48 -18.62 -22.62
CA GLU A 118 8.35 -19.56 -22.43
C GLU A 118 8.81 -20.91 -21.86
N GLU A 119 10.04 -21.36 -22.14
CA GLU A 119 10.57 -22.63 -21.62
C GLU A 119 10.65 -22.70 -20.10
N TYR A 120 10.64 -21.56 -19.40
CA TYR A 120 10.64 -21.51 -17.94
C TYR A 120 9.22 -21.55 -17.34
N TYR A 121 8.17 -21.34 -18.14
CA TYR A 121 6.80 -21.40 -17.65
C TYR A 121 6.39 -22.85 -17.34
N PRO A 122 5.66 -23.09 -16.24
CA PRO A 122 5.09 -24.40 -15.99
C PRO A 122 3.97 -24.68 -17.00
N VAL A 123 3.44 -25.91 -17.01
CA VAL A 123 2.36 -26.29 -17.92
C VAL A 123 1.15 -25.36 -17.74
N LEU A 124 0.71 -24.72 -18.83
CA LEU A 124 -0.42 -23.79 -18.88
C LEU A 124 -1.67 -24.36 -19.57
N ASP A 125 -1.61 -25.61 -20.03
CA ASP A 125 -2.71 -26.32 -20.69
C ASP A 125 -3.26 -27.43 -19.77
N GLY A 126 -4.51 -27.83 -19.97
CA GLY A 126 -5.13 -28.89 -19.16
C GLY A 126 -5.26 -28.57 -17.67
N LEU A 127 -5.33 -27.28 -17.33
CA LEU A 127 -5.36 -26.76 -15.96
C LEU A 127 -6.66 -27.12 -15.23
N LYS A 128 -6.58 -27.20 -13.89
CA LYS A 128 -7.75 -27.44 -13.02
C LYS A 128 -8.81 -26.34 -13.15
N ARG A 129 -10.08 -26.74 -13.22
CA ARG A 129 -11.23 -25.83 -13.37
C ARG A 129 -12.00 -25.67 -12.07
N ASN A 130 -11.33 -25.20 -11.01
CA ASN A 130 -11.88 -25.10 -9.65
C ASN A 130 -13.14 -24.22 -9.53
N TYR A 131 -13.32 -23.22 -10.42
CA TYR A 131 -14.42 -22.25 -10.37
C TYR A 131 -15.35 -22.28 -11.58
N ASN A 132 -15.33 -23.37 -12.36
CA ASN A 132 -16.08 -23.50 -13.62
C ASN A 132 -15.82 -22.40 -14.67
N ASP A 133 -14.73 -21.66 -14.53
CA ASP A 133 -14.27 -20.71 -15.53
C ASP A 133 -14.01 -21.40 -16.88
N PRO A 134 -14.20 -20.70 -18.01
CA PRO A 134 -13.73 -21.14 -19.32
C PRO A 134 -12.23 -21.43 -19.32
N GLU A 135 -11.79 -22.41 -20.11
CA GLU A 135 -10.39 -22.87 -20.14
C GLU A 135 -9.40 -21.73 -20.43
N ASP A 136 -9.74 -20.84 -21.35
CA ASP A 136 -8.91 -19.68 -21.69
C ASP A 136 -8.81 -18.66 -20.55
N ARG A 137 -9.86 -18.49 -19.74
CA ARG A 137 -9.79 -17.68 -18.51
C ARG A 137 -8.89 -18.33 -17.47
N VAL A 138 -8.98 -19.65 -17.30
CA VAL A 138 -8.14 -20.43 -16.39
C VAL A 138 -6.68 -20.31 -16.79
N LYS A 139 -6.36 -20.49 -18.07
CA LYS A 139 -5.02 -20.30 -18.62
C LYS A 139 -4.51 -18.88 -18.38
N PHE A 140 -5.34 -17.87 -18.67
CA PHE A 140 -4.97 -16.46 -18.46
C PHE A 140 -4.63 -16.15 -16.99
N ARG A 141 -5.53 -16.46 -16.04
CA ARG A 141 -5.28 -16.19 -14.61
C ARG A 141 -4.09 -16.98 -14.06
N SER A 142 -3.88 -18.20 -14.56
CA SER A 142 -2.78 -19.05 -14.08
C SER A 142 -1.44 -18.57 -14.61
N LYS A 143 -1.38 -18.15 -15.88
CA LYS A 143 -0.20 -17.49 -16.44
C LYS A 143 0.11 -16.19 -15.68
N GLN A 144 -0.89 -15.38 -15.36
CA GLN A 144 -0.71 -14.13 -14.61
C GLN A 144 -0.06 -14.37 -13.24
N ASN A 145 -0.42 -15.43 -12.52
CA ASN A 145 0.26 -15.81 -11.27
C ASN A 145 1.75 -16.09 -11.50
N VAL A 146 2.09 -16.81 -12.56
CA VAL A 146 3.49 -17.12 -12.93
C VAL A 146 4.22 -15.84 -13.34
N ASP A 147 3.57 -14.96 -14.12
CA ASP A 147 4.14 -13.68 -14.53
C ASP A 147 4.56 -12.84 -13.32
N TYR A 148 3.67 -12.70 -12.33
CA TYR A 148 4.00 -11.98 -11.10
C TYR A 148 5.04 -12.71 -10.24
N ALA A 149 4.98 -14.05 -10.15
CA ALA A 149 6.00 -14.81 -9.42
C ALA A 149 7.41 -14.55 -9.96
N PHE A 150 7.57 -14.54 -11.29
CA PHE A 150 8.85 -14.27 -11.92
C PHE A 150 9.30 -12.82 -11.77
N LEU A 151 8.38 -11.85 -11.85
CA LEU A 151 8.68 -10.44 -11.62
C LEU A 151 9.17 -10.19 -10.19
N LEU A 152 8.47 -10.77 -9.20
CA LEU A 152 8.84 -10.68 -7.78
C LEU A 152 10.22 -11.31 -7.54
N ASN A 153 10.48 -12.48 -8.11
CA ASN A 153 11.76 -13.18 -8.01
C ASN A 153 12.93 -12.35 -8.56
N PHE A 154 12.71 -11.59 -9.64
CA PHE A 154 13.71 -10.68 -10.19
C PHE A 154 14.00 -9.50 -9.24
N CYS A 155 12.98 -9.01 -8.54
CA CYS A 155 13.05 -7.77 -7.78
C CYS A 155 13.62 -7.90 -6.36
N VAL A 156 13.83 -9.12 -5.86
CA VAL A 156 14.24 -9.45 -4.47
C VAL A 156 15.37 -8.56 -3.94
N ASN A 157 16.39 -8.28 -4.74
CA ASN A 157 17.60 -7.59 -4.29
C ASN A 157 17.76 -6.16 -4.84
N LEU A 158 16.73 -5.61 -5.48
CA LEU A 158 16.83 -4.30 -6.13
C LEU A 158 16.62 -3.13 -5.17
N SER A 159 15.75 -3.29 -4.18
CA SER A 159 15.35 -2.22 -3.26
C SER A 159 15.02 -2.75 -1.87
N ASP A 160 14.75 -1.85 -0.91
CA ASP A 160 14.26 -2.22 0.43
C ASP A 160 12.78 -2.60 0.44
N TYR A 161 12.00 -1.95 -0.43
CA TYR A 161 10.57 -2.19 -0.61
C TYR A 161 10.22 -2.45 -2.08
N TYR A 162 9.07 -3.11 -2.28
CA TYR A 162 8.50 -3.36 -3.60
C TYR A 162 7.02 -3.03 -3.63
N VAL A 163 6.56 -2.35 -4.68
CA VAL A 163 5.14 -2.14 -4.96
C VAL A 163 4.74 -2.85 -6.24
N MET A 164 3.67 -3.64 -6.16
CA MET A 164 3.03 -4.30 -7.30
C MET A 164 2.06 -3.34 -7.97
N LEU A 165 2.23 -3.12 -9.28
CA LEU A 165 1.30 -2.34 -10.10
C LEU A 165 0.88 -3.12 -11.37
N GLU A 166 -0.19 -2.65 -11.99
CA GLU A 166 -0.61 -3.02 -13.34
C GLU A 166 -0.04 -2.07 -14.39
N ASP A 167 -0.03 -2.51 -15.64
CA ASP A 167 0.44 -1.71 -16.78
C ASP A 167 -0.62 -0.72 -17.32
N ASP A 168 -1.70 -0.49 -16.58
CA ASP A 168 -2.76 0.49 -16.86
C ASP A 168 -3.15 1.30 -15.62
N VAL A 169 -2.13 1.74 -14.88
CA VAL A 169 -2.24 2.56 -13.68
C VAL A 169 -1.79 4.00 -13.93
N ARG A 170 -2.49 4.95 -13.31
CA ARG A 170 -2.07 6.34 -13.12
C ARG A 170 -1.66 6.56 -11.66
N CYS A 171 -0.54 7.24 -11.44
CA CYS A 171 0.02 7.52 -10.12
C CYS A 171 -0.43 8.90 -9.61
N SER A 172 -0.55 9.02 -8.30
CA SER A 172 -0.63 10.30 -7.59
C SER A 172 0.73 10.99 -7.55
N LYS A 173 0.74 12.31 -7.47
CA LYS A 173 1.95 13.11 -7.37
C LYS A 173 2.73 12.83 -6.08
N ASN A 174 4.05 12.72 -6.20
CA ASN A 174 4.98 12.43 -5.11
C ASN A 174 4.58 11.17 -4.31
N PHE A 175 4.08 10.14 -5.00
CA PHE A 175 3.56 8.93 -4.34
C PHE A 175 4.63 8.22 -3.49
N LEU A 176 5.92 8.27 -3.85
CA LEU A 176 6.97 7.64 -3.03
C LEU A 176 7.10 8.33 -1.67
N THR A 177 6.97 9.66 -1.64
CA THR A 177 6.99 10.46 -0.42
C THR A 177 5.83 10.06 0.48
N ALA A 178 4.63 9.90 -0.09
CA ALA A 178 3.47 9.39 0.64
C ALA A 178 3.71 7.97 1.19
N VAL A 179 4.24 7.06 0.36
CA VAL A 179 4.61 5.70 0.76
C VAL A 179 5.61 5.71 1.93
N LYS A 180 6.63 6.59 1.88
CA LYS A 180 7.62 6.76 2.95
C LYS A 180 7.00 7.23 4.25
N LYS A 181 6.13 8.25 4.22
CA LYS A 181 5.41 8.72 5.43
C LYS A 181 4.61 7.58 6.06
N VAL A 182 3.93 6.80 5.22
CA VAL A 182 3.16 5.64 5.66
C VAL A 182 4.04 4.57 6.31
N ILE A 183 5.18 4.23 5.70
CA ILE A 183 6.13 3.27 6.29
C ILE A 183 6.65 3.78 7.63
N THR A 184 7.04 5.06 7.71
CA THR A 184 7.57 5.69 8.94
C THR A 184 6.54 5.71 10.06
N SER A 185 5.26 6.02 9.77
CA SER A 185 4.19 5.97 10.79
C SER A 185 3.90 4.56 11.31
N ARG A 186 4.46 3.52 10.65
CA ARG A 186 4.36 2.11 11.04
C ARG A 186 5.66 1.53 11.59
N GLU A 187 6.65 2.37 11.87
CA GLU A 187 7.90 1.92 12.48
C GLU A 187 7.63 1.17 13.80
N GLY A 188 8.22 -0.02 13.94
CA GLY A 188 7.98 -0.91 15.09
C GLY A 188 6.69 -1.74 15.04
N SER A 189 5.82 -1.56 14.03
CA SER A 189 4.62 -2.38 13.82
C SER A 189 4.86 -3.53 12.85
N TYR A 190 4.29 -4.71 13.12
CA TYR A 190 4.32 -5.84 12.19
C TYR A 190 3.28 -5.67 11.07
N TRP A 191 3.71 -5.87 9.83
CA TRP A 191 2.84 -5.95 8.65
C TRP A 191 3.50 -6.80 7.56
N VAL A 192 2.65 -7.41 6.73
CA VAL A 192 2.99 -8.25 5.57
C VAL A 192 2.74 -7.48 4.28
N THR A 193 1.65 -6.71 4.23
CA THR A 193 1.27 -5.92 3.04
C THR A 193 0.58 -4.63 3.47
N LEU A 194 1.00 -3.51 2.86
CA LEU A 194 0.29 -2.23 2.91
C LEU A 194 -0.37 -1.98 1.55
N GLU A 195 -1.57 -1.40 1.55
CA GLU A 195 -2.35 -1.15 0.33
C GLU A 195 -2.53 0.35 0.06
N PHE A 196 -2.25 0.77 -1.17
CA PHE A 196 -2.42 2.15 -1.65
C PHE A 196 -3.49 2.27 -2.75
N SER A 197 -4.31 1.24 -2.91
CA SER A 197 -5.54 1.22 -3.71
C SER A 197 -6.49 0.15 -3.17
N LYS A 198 -7.80 0.31 -3.41
CA LYS A 198 -8.79 -0.74 -3.17
C LYS A 198 -8.88 -1.77 -4.29
N LEU A 199 -8.24 -1.52 -5.44
CA LEU A 199 -8.43 -2.29 -6.66
C LEU A 199 -7.45 -3.48 -6.74
N GLY A 200 -7.96 -4.68 -6.51
CA GLY A 200 -7.25 -5.93 -6.81
C GLY A 200 -5.84 -5.98 -6.20
N TYR A 201 -4.84 -6.22 -7.04
CA TYR A 201 -3.40 -6.27 -6.72
C TYR A 201 -2.65 -4.96 -7.04
N ILE A 202 -3.35 -3.88 -7.40
CA ILE A 202 -2.75 -2.56 -7.61
C ILE A 202 -2.35 -1.96 -6.25
N GLY A 203 -1.13 -1.43 -6.17
CA GLY A 203 -0.68 -0.66 -5.02
C GLY A 203 -0.40 -1.50 -3.78
N LYS A 204 -0.07 -2.79 -3.94
CA LYS A 204 0.34 -3.67 -2.84
C LYS A 204 1.84 -3.50 -2.57
N LEU A 205 2.17 -2.97 -1.41
CA LEU A 205 3.54 -2.77 -0.94
C LEU A 205 3.99 -3.94 -0.06
N TYR A 206 5.18 -4.44 -0.32
CA TYR A 206 5.84 -5.51 0.43
C TYR A 206 7.26 -5.09 0.84
N HIS A 207 7.77 -5.69 1.91
CA HIS A 207 9.20 -5.71 2.15
C HIS A 207 9.91 -6.58 1.12
N SER A 208 11.06 -6.13 0.60
CA SER A 208 11.79 -6.90 -0.42
C SER A 208 12.26 -8.27 0.08
N HIS A 209 12.50 -8.42 1.39
CA HIS A 209 12.90 -9.69 1.99
C HIS A 209 11.77 -10.74 1.99
N ASP A 210 10.51 -10.35 1.83
CA ASP A 210 9.36 -11.26 1.73
C ASP A 210 9.09 -11.73 0.29
N LEU A 211 9.67 -11.06 -0.72
CA LEU A 211 9.41 -11.37 -2.13
C LEU A 211 9.76 -12.80 -2.53
N PRO A 212 10.86 -13.44 -2.07
CA PRO A 212 11.11 -14.84 -2.40
C PRO A 212 9.95 -15.74 -1.97
N ARG A 213 9.42 -15.53 -0.76
CA ARG A 213 8.31 -16.33 -0.23
C ARG A 213 7.02 -16.06 -1.02
N LEU A 214 6.72 -14.81 -1.34
CA LEU A 214 5.55 -14.45 -2.14
C LEU A 214 5.63 -15.02 -3.56
N ALA A 215 6.80 -14.94 -4.21
CA ALA A 215 7.04 -15.51 -5.52
C ALA A 215 6.78 -17.02 -5.55
N HIS A 216 7.34 -17.75 -4.58
CA HIS A 216 7.09 -19.19 -4.44
C HIS A 216 5.61 -19.50 -4.15
N PHE A 217 4.95 -18.69 -3.35
CA PHE A 217 3.53 -18.87 -3.05
C PHE A 217 2.67 -18.72 -4.30
N LEU A 218 2.85 -17.65 -5.08
CA LEU A 218 2.13 -17.45 -6.34
C LEU A 218 2.42 -18.56 -7.36
N LEU A 219 3.68 -18.99 -7.48
CA LEU A 219 4.07 -20.07 -8.37
C LEU A 219 3.49 -21.42 -7.91
N MET A 220 3.47 -21.70 -6.60
CA MET A 220 2.94 -22.96 -6.06
C MET A 220 1.43 -23.09 -6.30
N PHE A 221 0.69 -21.99 -6.17
CA PHE A 221 -0.77 -21.98 -6.31
C PHE A 221 -1.25 -21.46 -7.65
N TYR A 222 -0.38 -21.40 -8.66
CA TYR A 222 -0.68 -20.72 -9.93
C TYR A 222 -1.93 -21.26 -10.62
N GLN A 223 -2.20 -22.57 -10.54
CA GLN A 223 -3.40 -23.19 -11.13
C GLN A 223 -4.66 -22.99 -10.28
N GLU A 224 -4.51 -22.76 -8.98
CA GLU A 224 -5.58 -22.98 -8.01
C GLU A 224 -6.56 -21.81 -7.94
N MET A 225 -6.07 -20.57 -7.94
CA MET A 225 -6.87 -19.35 -7.73
C MET A 225 -6.30 -18.14 -8.50
N PRO A 226 -7.10 -17.10 -8.81
CA PRO A 226 -6.57 -15.83 -9.33
C PRO A 226 -5.60 -15.14 -8.35
N CYS A 227 -4.69 -14.31 -8.87
CA CYS A 227 -3.65 -13.61 -8.10
C CYS A 227 -4.22 -12.82 -6.92
N ASP A 228 -5.26 -12.02 -7.13
CA ASP A 228 -5.91 -11.22 -6.08
C ASP A 228 -6.29 -12.04 -4.85
N TRP A 229 -6.82 -13.24 -5.07
CA TRP A 229 -7.28 -14.12 -4.01
C TRP A 229 -6.09 -14.74 -3.29
N LEU A 230 -5.04 -15.11 -4.03
CA LEU A 230 -3.80 -15.61 -3.46
C LEU A 230 -3.15 -14.57 -2.55
N LEU A 231 -3.13 -13.29 -2.92
CA LEU A 231 -2.57 -12.23 -2.06
C LEU A 231 -3.31 -12.11 -0.72
N ILE A 232 -4.64 -12.25 -0.72
CA ILE A 232 -5.45 -12.27 0.52
C ILE A 232 -5.04 -13.47 1.40
N HIS A 233 -4.88 -14.66 0.80
CA HIS A 233 -4.46 -15.85 1.53
C HIS A 233 -3.03 -15.74 2.07
N PHE A 234 -2.10 -15.20 1.27
CA PHE A 234 -0.71 -14.98 1.69
C PHE A 234 -0.64 -14.10 2.94
N ARG A 235 -1.35 -12.96 2.91
CA ARG A 235 -1.46 -12.03 4.04
C ARG A 235 -2.04 -12.71 5.29
N GLY A 236 -3.14 -13.46 5.13
CA GLY A 236 -3.80 -14.17 6.22
C GLY A 236 -2.94 -15.28 6.84
N LEU A 237 -2.21 -16.04 6.01
CA LEU A 237 -1.29 -17.09 6.46
C LEU A 237 -0.11 -16.53 7.27
N LEU A 238 0.32 -15.31 6.98
CA LEU A 238 1.35 -14.58 7.72
C LEU A 238 0.78 -13.73 8.87
N ALA A 239 -0.37 -14.14 9.41
CA ALA A 239 -1.02 -13.58 10.59
C ALA A 239 -1.45 -12.09 10.49
N GLN A 240 -1.51 -11.52 9.28
CA GLN A 240 -2.17 -10.22 9.05
C GLN A 240 -3.60 -10.46 8.52
N LYS A 241 -4.58 -10.50 9.43
CA LYS A 241 -6.00 -10.68 9.05
C LYS A 241 -6.57 -9.44 8.37
N GLU A 242 -6.33 -8.28 9.00
CA GLU A 242 -6.90 -7.01 8.56
C GLU A 242 -6.20 -6.43 7.33
N VAL A 243 -6.98 -5.72 6.52
CA VAL A 243 -6.46 -4.92 5.42
C VAL A 243 -5.88 -3.63 5.98
N ILE A 244 -4.59 -3.39 5.73
CA ILE A 244 -3.96 -2.12 6.06
C ILE A 244 -3.94 -1.27 4.79
N ARG A 245 -5.01 -0.52 4.56
CA ARG A 245 -5.17 0.36 3.39
C ARG A 245 -5.08 1.81 3.77
N PHE A 246 -4.31 2.57 3.00
CA PHE A 246 -4.09 4.00 3.21
C PHE A 246 -4.99 4.85 2.32
N LYS A 247 -5.44 5.98 2.87
CA LYS A 247 -6.21 7.00 2.16
C LYS A 247 -5.48 8.36 2.17
N PRO A 248 -5.54 9.12 1.07
CA PRO A 248 -6.14 8.76 -0.22
C PRO A 248 -5.34 7.67 -0.96
N SER A 249 -6.00 6.97 -1.88
CA SER A 249 -5.35 5.99 -2.76
C SER A 249 -4.33 6.71 -3.65
N LEU A 250 -3.16 6.09 -3.84
CA LEU A 250 -2.06 6.67 -4.64
C LEU A 250 -2.06 6.18 -6.09
N PHE A 251 -2.86 5.18 -6.41
CA PHE A 251 -2.84 4.51 -7.71
C PHE A 251 -4.26 4.29 -8.22
N GLN A 252 -4.49 4.66 -9.48
CA GLN A 252 -5.79 4.55 -10.14
C GLN A 252 -5.69 3.76 -11.43
N HIS A 253 -6.50 2.71 -11.54
CA HIS A 253 -6.73 2.02 -12.80
C HIS A 253 -7.31 2.96 -13.87
N MET A 254 -6.63 3.06 -15.01
CA MET A 254 -7.01 3.88 -16.17
C MET A 254 -7.37 3.06 -17.40
N GLY A 255 -7.13 1.74 -17.39
CA GLY A 255 -7.48 0.84 -18.49
C GLY A 255 -8.98 0.81 -18.75
N TYR A 256 -9.41 1.10 -19.97
CA TYR A 256 -10.82 0.92 -20.37
C TYR A 256 -11.08 -0.50 -20.88
N TYR A 257 -10.07 -1.13 -21.49
CA TYR A 257 -10.17 -2.48 -22.03
C TYR A 257 -9.25 -3.45 -21.27
N SER A 258 -9.83 -4.52 -20.76
CA SER A 258 -9.11 -5.60 -20.08
C SER A 258 -8.15 -6.31 -21.04
N SER A 259 -6.99 -6.72 -20.52
CA SER A 259 -6.07 -7.65 -21.18
C SER A 259 -6.73 -9.01 -21.48
N TYR A 260 -7.69 -9.44 -20.66
CA TYR A 260 -8.51 -10.61 -20.95
C TYR A 260 -9.64 -10.25 -21.94
N LYS A 261 -9.45 -10.66 -23.20
CA LYS A 261 -10.41 -10.53 -24.32
C LYS A 261 -10.84 -9.11 -24.71
N GLY A 262 -10.31 -8.04 -24.10
CA GLY A 262 -10.69 -6.67 -24.43
C GLY A 262 -12.08 -6.29 -23.91
N ALA A 263 -12.54 -6.90 -22.81
CA ALA A 263 -13.78 -6.53 -22.15
C ALA A 263 -13.70 -5.11 -21.57
N GLU A 264 -14.81 -4.37 -21.56
CA GLU A 264 -14.84 -3.04 -20.93
C GLU A 264 -14.65 -3.16 -19.41
N ASN A 265 -13.79 -2.32 -18.85
CA ASN A 265 -13.54 -2.20 -17.42
C ASN A 265 -13.66 -0.73 -17.01
N LYS A 266 -14.57 -0.45 -16.08
CA LYS A 266 -14.84 0.90 -15.56
C LYS A 266 -14.53 1.01 -14.07
N LEU A 267 -13.75 0.07 -13.52
CA LEU A 267 -13.35 0.09 -12.12
C LEU A 267 -12.56 1.37 -11.83
N LYS A 268 -13.00 2.08 -10.80
CA LYS A 268 -12.39 3.30 -10.29
C LYS A 268 -12.21 3.22 -8.77
N ASP A 269 -11.17 3.90 -8.30
CA ASP A 269 -10.89 4.07 -6.89
C ASP A 269 -11.43 5.44 -6.50
N ASP A 270 -12.49 5.49 -5.69
CA ASP A 270 -13.15 6.73 -5.27
C ASP A 270 -12.34 7.51 -4.24
N ASP A 271 -11.40 6.84 -3.56
CA ASP A 271 -10.45 7.46 -2.65
C ASP A 271 -9.19 7.98 -3.39
N PHE A 272 -9.08 7.87 -4.72
CA PHE A 272 -7.90 8.33 -5.46
C PHE A 272 -7.85 9.85 -5.63
N GLU A 273 -6.71 10.43 -5.24
CA GLU A 273 -6.41 11.84 -5.44
C GLU A 273 -5.11 12.01 -6.21
N GLU A 274 -5.18 12.51 -7.45
CA GLU A 274 -4.00 12.68 -8.30
C GLU A 274 -3.04 13.75 -7.76
N GLU A 275 -3.58 14.83 -7.20
CA GLU A 275 -2.83 15.97 -6.66
C GLU A 275 -2.92 15.98 -5.12
N SER A 276 -2.51 14.88 -4.49
CA SER A 276 -2.55 14.75 -3.02
C SER A 276 -1.35 15.45 -2.36
N PHE A 277 -1.40 16.78 -2.30
CA PHE A 277 -0.33 17.59 -1.70
C PHE A 277 -0.35 17.61 -0.16
N ASP A 278 -1.45 17.18 0.46
CA ASP A 278 -1.74 17.42 1.87
C ASP A 278 -1.81 16.10 2.67
N ILE A 279 -0.89 15.17 2.42
CA ILE A 279 -0.79 13.93 3.19
C ILE A 279 -0.04 14.22 4.51
N PRO A 280 -0.65 13.99 5.68
CA PRO A 280 -0.03 14.31 6.96
C PRO A 280 1.18 13.41 7.25
N ASP A 281 2.10 13.93 8.04
CA ASP A 281 3.31 13.21 8.46
C ASP A 281 3.02 12.21 9.57
N ASN A 282 2.11 12.58 10.48
CA ASN A 282 1.72 11.79 11.65
C ASN A 282 2.92 11.11 12.36
N PRO A 283 3.87 11.88 12.93
CA PRO A 283 5.07 11.34 13.55
C PRO A 283 4.77 10.32 14.67
N PRO A 284 5.67 9.33 14.91
CA PRO A 284 5.47 8.31 15.93
C PRO A 284 5.09 8.89 17.30
N ALA A 285 4.02 8.35 17.89
CA ALA A 285 3.48 8.84 19.14
C ALA A 285 2.79 7.73 19.95
N ASN A 286 2.80 7.89 21.27
CA ASN A 286 1.98 7.11 22.19
C ASN A 286 0.61 7.75 22.37
N LEU A 287 -0.45 6.97 22.12
CA LEU A 287 -1.82 7.44 22.12
C LEU A 287 -2.57 6.87 23.33
N HIS A 288 -3.27 7.72 24.05
CA HIS A 288 -4.05 7.31 25.22
C HIS A 288 -5.25 8.23 25.43
N THR A 289 -6.22 7.74 26.18
CA THR A 289 -7.44 8.48 26.50
C THR A 289 -7.96 8.03 27.86
N ASN A 290 -8.62 8.91 28.58
CA ASN A 290 -9.39 8.55 29.78
C ASN A 290 -10.89 8.32 29.48
N MET A 291 -11.31 8.51 28.23
CA MET A 291 -12.68 8.26 27.79
C MET A 291 -12.98 6.76 27.74
N ASN A 292 -14.24 6.40 28.00
CA ASN A 292 -14.71 5.01 27.89
C ASN A 292 -14.76 4.59 26.42
N VAL A 293 -13.82 3.75 25.99
CA VAL A 293 -13.72 3.24 24.62
C VAL A 293 -14.83 2.24 24.32
N PHE A 294 -15.42 2.32 23.12
CA PHE A 294 -16.34 1.30 22.63
C PHE A 294 -15.56 0.17 21.94
N GLU A 295 -15.77 -1.06 22.40
CA GLU A 295 -15.18 -2.28 21.83
C GLU A 295 -13.68 -2.15 21.53
N ASN A 296 -13.27 -2.35 20.27
CA ASN A 296 -11.89 -2.28 19.80
C ASN A 296 -11.58 -0.96 19.08
N TYR A 297 -12.37 0.10 19.28
CA TYR A 297 -12.17 1.42 18.66
C TYR A 297 -11.18 2.29 19.46
N GLU A 298 -10.02 1.71 19.76
CA GLU A 298 -8.96 2.28 20.59
C GLU A 298 -8.41 3.61 20.07
N ALA A 299 -7.71 4.35 20.94
CA ALA A 299 -7.18 5.67 20.61
C ALA A 299 -6.32 5.66 19.34
N SER A 300 -5.45 4.66 19.17
CA SER A 300 -4.53 4.53 18.04
C SER A 300 -5.19 4.61 16.66
N LYS A 301 -6.48 4.27 16.56
CA LYS A 301 -7.22 4.27 15.29
C LYS A 301 -7.49 5.67 14.72
N ALA A 302 -7.56 6.71 15.55
CA ALA A 302 -7.80 8.08 15.08
C ALA A 302 -6.54 8.78 14.55
N TYR A 303 -5.34 8.30 14.89
CA TYR A 303 -4.07 8.87 14.46
C TYR A 303 -3.42 7.96 13.41
N SER A 304 -4.15 7.71 12.34
CA SER A 304 -3.75 6.78 11.30
C SER A 304 -4.24 7.31 9.95
N SER A 305 -3.49 7.02 8.90
CA SER A 305 -3.92 7.22 7.51
C SER A 305 -4.68 6.00 6.95
N ILE A 306 -4.98 5.01 7.81
CA ILE A 306 -5.92 3.92 7.52
C ILE A 306 -7.35 4.40 7.78
N ASP A 307 -8.31 3.85 7.04
CA ASP A 307 -9.75 4.02 7.22
C ASP A 307 -10.29 3.35 8.51
N GLU A 308 -9.82 3.85 9.65
CA GLU A 308 -10.27 3.50 10.99
C GLU A 308 -10.53 4.78 11.81
N TYR A 309 -11.18 4.66 12.97
CA TYR A 309 -11.45 5.80 13.86
C TYR A 309 -11.49 5.39 15.32
N PHE A 310 -11.30 6.36 16.21
CA PHE A 310 -11.58 6.20 17.64
C PHE A 310 -13.08 6.37 17.87
N TRP A 311 -13.67 5.53 18.73
CA TRP A 311 -15.07 5.65 19.13
C TRP A 311 -15.20 5.48 20.65
N GLY A 312 -15.53 6.58 21.32
CA GLY A 312 -15.78 6.63 22.75
C GLY A 312 -17.26 6.79 23.05
N LYS A 313 -17.69 6.28 24.21
CA LYS A 313 -19.00 6.59 24.80
C LYS A 313 -19.07 8.07 25.18
N ALA A 314 -20.27 8.52 25.57
CA ALA A 314 -20.56 9.89 26.00
C ALA A 314 -19.47 10.50 26.90
N PRO A 315 -18.68 11.48 26.41
CA PRO A 315 -17.57 12.05 27.17
C PRO A 315 -18.04 13.10 28.17
N SER A 316 -17.30 13.20 29.27
CA SER A 316 -17.51 14.16 30.36
C SER A 316 -16.51 15.32 30.29
N THR A 317 -16.89 16.44 30.90
CA THR A 317 -16.00 17.60 31.05
C THR A 317 -14.69 17.16 31.72
N GLY A 318 -13.55 17.50 31.10
CA GLY A 318 -12.22 17.10 31.57
C GLY A 318 -11.69 15.81 30.94
N ASP A 319 -12.53 15.04 30.24
CA ASP A 319 -12.04 13.92 29.44
C ASP A 319 -11.14 14.40 28.31
N PHE A 320 -10.20 13.57 27.90
CA PHE A 320 -9.22 13.92 26.91
C PHE A 320 -8.77 12.74 26.06
N TYR A 321 -8.38 13.06 24.83
CA TYR A 321 -7.58 12.21 23.97
C TYR A 321 -6.15 12.78 23.92
N GLY A 322 -5.14 12.01 24.29
CA GLY A 322 -3.75 12.41 24.43
C GLY A 322 -2.83 11.75 23.41
N ILE A 323 -1.92 12.55 22.85
CA ILE A 323 -0.87 12.16 21.92
C ILE A 323 0.46 12.62 22.50
N VAL A 324 1.40 11.70 22.67
CA VAL A 324 2.73 12.00 23.20
C VAL A 324 3.75 11.55 22.18
N PHE A 325 4.40 12.51 21.53
CA PHE A 325 5.36 12.23 20.47
C PHE A 325 6.61 11.54 21.04
N GLU A 326 7.19 10.61 20.28
CA GLU A 326 8.40 9.92 20.71
C GLU A 326 9.61 10.87 20.78
N LYS A 327 9.62 11.88 19.92
CA LYS A 327 10.60 12.96 19.86
C LYS A 327 9.87 14.31 19.87
N PRO A 328 10.44 15.38 20.43
CA PRO A 328 9.92 16.73 20.26
C PRO A 328 9.81 17.09 18.78
N ILE A 329 8.70 17.70 18.36
CA ILE A 329 8.44 18.05 16.96
C ILE A 329 8.04 19.52 16.81
N LYS A 330 8.43 20.12 15.68
CA LYS A 330 7.81 21.34 15.18
C LYS A 330 6.66 20.98 14.27
N ILE A 331 5.49 21.55 14.56
CA ILE A 331 4.26 21.28 13.83
C ILE A 331 3.96 22.51 12.98
N SER A 332 3.65 22.30 11.71
CA SER A 332 3.18 23.36 10.79
C SER A 332 1.66 23.45 10.76
N LYS A 333 0.98 22.30 10.72
CA LYS A 333 -0.47 22.21 10.61
C LYS A 333 -1.02 21.08 11.46
N ILE A 334 -2.21 21.29 12.02
CA ILE A 334 -3.00 20.26 12.70
C ILE A 334 -4.42 20.31 12.19
N LYS A 335 -4.98 19.15 11.88
CA LYS A 335 -6.38 18.97 11.50
C LYS A 335 -6.97 17.80 12.28
N VAL A 336 -8.13 18.02 12.91
CA VAL A 336 -8.89 16.98 13.61
C VAL A 336 -10.31 17.00 13.07
N ILE A 337 -10.79 15.82 12.68
CA ILE A 337 -12.15 15.62 12.20
C ILE A 337 -12.86 14.61 13.10
N THR A 338 -14.07 14.94 13.53
CA THR A 338 -14.95 14.05 14.32
C THR A 338 -16.19 13.65 13.53
N GLY A 339 -16.85 12.57 13.96
CA GLY A 339 -18.03 11.99 13.29
C GLY A 339 -17.72 11.25 11.99
N THR A 340 -18.74 10.60 11.42
CA THR A 340 -18.69 9.94 10.11
C THR A 340 -19.93 10.28 9.29
N GLU A 341 -19.95 9.93 8.00
CA GLU A 341 -21.12 10.14 7.14
C GLU A 341 -22.37 9.43 7.67
N ASP A 342 -22.20 8.21 8.19
CA ASP A 342 -23.28 7.40 8.77
C ASP A 342 -23.68 7.84 10.19
N ARG A 343 -22.81 8.54 10.91
CA ARG A 343 -22.99 8.94 12.31
C ARG A 343 -22.60 10.39 12.54
N GLN A 344 -23.39 11.27 11.95
CA GLN A 344 -23.15 12.71 11.96
C GLN A 344 -23.31 13.36 13.34
N ASN A 345 -23.97 12.69 14.29
CA ASN A 345 -24.16 13.18 15.64
C ASN A 345 -23.03 12.80 16.60
N ASP A 346 -22.18 11.82 16.25
CA ASP A 346 -21.08 11.37 17.11
C ASP A 346 -19.85 12.29 16.95
N ILE A 347 -20.05 13.60 17.08
CA ILE A 347 -19.03 14.64 16.93
C ILE A 347 -18.65 15.25 18.29
N LEU A 348 -17.51 15.95 18.34
CA LEU A 348 -17.14 16.73 19.52
C LEU A 348 -17.82 18.10 19.49
N HIS A 349 -18.82 18.30 20.35
CA HIS A 349 -19.56 19.58 20.40
C HIS A 349 -18.77 20.69 21.07
N HIS A 350 -18.06 20.36 22.16
CA HIS A 350 -17.33 21.31 22.98
C HIS A 350 -15.97 20.73 23.39
N GLY A 351 -14.93 21.16 22.69
CA GLY A 351 -13.58 20.77 23.02
C GLY A 351 -12.55 21.80 22.58
N ALA A 352 -11.34 21.64 23.09
CA ALA A 352 -10.19 22.46 22.77
C ALA A 352 -8.99 21.59 22.39
N LEU A 353 -8.19 22.08 21.43
CA LEU A 353 -6.90 21.48 21.13
C LEU A 353 -5.81 22.20 21.92
N GLU A 354 -4.97 21.44 22.61
CA GLU A 354 -3.90 21.97 23.43
C GLU A 354 -2.58 21.21 23.19
N VAL A 355 -1.45 21.90 23.31
CA VAL A 355 -0.10 21.36 23.09
C VAL A 355 0.82 21.65 24.26
N GLY A 356 1.81 20.79 24.52
CA GLY A 356 2.69 20.90 25.68
C GLY A 356 4.15 20.61 25.37
N GLU A 357 5.04 21.26 26.12
CA GLU A 357 6.50 21.14 26.02
C GLU A 357 7.07 20.11 27.01
N LYS A 358 6.68 20.19 28.29
CA LYS A 358 7.37 19.46 29.37
C LYS A 358 6.68 18.15 29.69
N ILE A 359 7.35 17.04 29.40
CA ILE A 359 6.91 15.68 29.76
C ILE A 359 7.33 15.34 31.19
N VAL A 360 6.41 14.72 31.94
CA VAL A 360 6.69 14.07 33.23
C VAL A 360 6.16 12.63 33.19
N GLY A 361 6.84 11.71 33.89
CA GLY A 361 6.42 10.30 34.03
C GLY A 361 7.39 9.27 33.43
N SER A 362 7.18 8.00 33.76
CA SER A 362 7.95 6.87 33.22
C SER A 362 7.50 6.50 31.80
N LYS A 363 8.22 5.62 31.09
CA LYS A 363 7.96 5.26 29.67
C LYS A 363 6.50 4.90 29.32
N LYS A 364 5.69 4.41 30.28
CA LYS A 364 4.28 4.02 30.05
C LYS A 364 3.23 5.05 30.53
N GLY A 365 3.66 6.19 31.06
CA GLY A 365 2.77 7.23 31.59
C GLY A 365 3.31 8.64 31.37
N ARG A 366 4.05 8.85 30.28
CA ARG A 366 4.53 10.18 29.89
C ARG A 366 3.33 11.06 29.57
N GLN A 367 3.23 12.20 30.22
CA GLN A 367 2.20 13.20 29.97
C GLN A 367 2.80 14.59 30.11
N CYS A 368 2.24 15.58 29.42
CA CYS A 368 2.68 16.95 29.62
C CYS A 368 2.01 17.53 30.86
N THR A 369 2.76 18.31 31.65
CA THR A 369 2.21 18.95 32.87
C THR A 369 1.50 20.26 32.58
N THR A 370 1.92 20.94 31.53
CA THR A 370 1.43 22.27 31.15
C THR A 370 1.07 22.25 29.69
N TYR A 371 -0.08 22.83 29.38
CA TYR A 371 -0.65 22.88 28.04
C TYR A 371 -0.94 24.32 27.64
N LEU A 372 -0.57 24.66 26.41
CA LEU A 372 -0.96 25.87 25.70
C LEU A 372 -2.16 25.54 24.81
N ARG A 373 -3.26 26.28 24.96
CA ARG A 373 -4.45 26.11 24.12
C ARG A 373 -4.25 26.77 22.76
N LEU A 374 -4.48 26.00 21.69
CA LEU A 374 -4.40 26.48 20.30
C LEU A 374 -5.74 26.98 19.77
N GLY A 375 -6.86 26.45 20.29
CA GLY A 375 -8.19 26.92 19.96
C GLY A 375 -9.28 25.92 20.32
N GLU A 376 -10.50 26.18 19.86
CA GLU A 376 -11.71 25.39 20.14
C GLU A 376 -12.26 24.73 18.88
N PHE A 377 -12.89 23.58 19.05
CA PHE A 377 -13.56 22.85 17.99
C PHE A 377 -14.80 23.62 17.50
N LYS A 378 -15.04 23.62 16.19
CA LYS A 378 -16.19 24.22 15.54
C LYS A 378 -16.90 23.16 14.72
N ASN A 379 -18.18 22.91 15.04
CA ASN A 379 -19.00 21.89 14.37
C ASN A 379 -18.28 20.53 14.28
N GLY A 380 -17.65 20.08 15.38
CA GLY A 380 -16.91 18.82 15.42
C GLY A 380 -15.51 18.85 14.81
N ASN A 381 -15.08 19.94 14.19
CA ASN A 381 -13.81 20.00 13.48
C ASN A 381 -12.85 21.02 14.10
N PHE A 382 -11.56 20.76 13.94
CA PHE A 382 -10.50 21.69 14.32
C PHE A 382 -9.44 21.71 13.21
N GLU A 383 -9.03 22.90 12.79
CA GLU A 383 -7.92 23.06 11.84
C GLU A 383 -7.13 24.32 12.18
N ILE A 384 -5.81 24.22 12.19
CA ILE A 384 -4.89 25.32 12.41
C ILE A 384 -3.64 25.13 11.55
N THR A 385 -3.19 26.21 10.92
CA THR A 385 -1.91 26.31 10.19
C THR A 385 -0.97 27.25 10.93
N ASP A 386 0.29 27.27 10.47
CA ASP A 386 1.34 28.15 10.95
C ASP A 386 1.59 27.97 12.46
N VAL A 387 1.50 26.72 12.92
CA VAL A 387 1.62 26.37 14.34
C VAL A 387 3.03 26.66 14.85
N GLU A 388 4.05 26.49 14.01
CA GLU A 388 5.46 26.80 14.31
C GLU A 388 5.70 28.30 14.56
N HIS A 389 4.82 29.16 14.04
CA HIS A 389 4.86 30.60 14.29
C HIS A 389 4.09 31.00 15.56
N LYS A 390 3.18 30.15 16.03
CA LYS A 390 2.35 30.38 17.23
C LYS A 390 2.92 29.72 18.48
N VAL A 391 3.67 28.64 18.31
CA VAL A 391 4.25 27.83 19.38
C VAL A 391 5.76 27.91 19.29
N LEU A 392 6.38 28.64 20.22
CA LEU A 392 7.81 28.95 20.20
C LEU A 392 8.70 27.85 20.80
N PHE A 393 8.12 26.68 21.11
CA PHE A 393 8.81 25.53 21.68
C PHE A 393 8.50 24.27 20.87
N ASP A 394 9.39 23.27 20.96
CA ASP A 394 9.15 21.98 20.33
C ASP A 394 8.06 21.21 21.10
N ILE A 395 7.06 20.73 20.38
CA ILE A 395 5.87 20.11 20.94
C ILE A 395 6.18 18.66 21.29
N ASN A 396 5.94 18.31 22.54
CA ASN A 396 6.12 16.95 23.07
C ASN A 396 4.79 16.22 23.23
N CYS A 397 3.71 16.93 23.57
CA CYS A 397 2.38 16.35 23.66
C CYS A 397 1.34 17.23 22.98
N MET A 398 0.29 16.59 22.49
CA MET A 398 -0.94 17.20 22.04
C MET A 398 -2.11 16.53 22.76
N ARG A 399 -3.17 17.28 23.10
CA ARG A 399 -4.41 16.69 23.59
C ARG A 399 -5.64 17.39 23.02
N ILE A 400 -6.68 16.61 22.80
CA ILE A 400 -8.04 17.08 22.57
C ILE A 400 -8.74 16.99 23.92
N LEU A 401 -9.10 18.13 24.49
CA LEU A 401 -9.75 18.24 25.79
C LEU A 401 -11.26 18.50 25.61
N VAL A 402 -12.09 17.71 26.27
CA VAL A 402 -13.54 17.89 26.33
C VAL A 402 -13.84 19.01 27.34
N THR A 403 -14.33 20.14 26.85
CA THR A 403 -14.55 21.34 27.68
C THR A 403 -15.95 21.38 28.29
N LYS A 404 -16.89 20.58 27.78
CA LYS A 404 -18.24 20.40 28.34
C LYS A 404 -18.77 19.00 28.04
N SER A 405 -19.44 18.39 29.01
CA SER A 405 -20.03 17.06 28.87
C SER A 405 -21.12 17.03 27.79
N GLN A 406 -21.23 15.92 27.05
CA GLN A 406 -22.29 15.66 26.06
C GLN A 406 -22.90 14.27 26.26
N LYS A 407 -24.10 14.03 25.72
CA LYS A 407 -24.80 12.72 25.87
C LYS A 407 -24.49 11.77 24.71
N GLU A 408 -24.22 12.38 23.56
CA GLU A 408 -23.85 11.75 22.31
C GLU A 408 -22.45 11.14 22.44
N TRP A 409 -22.23 10.03 21.76
CA TRP A 409 -20.92 9.38 21.72
C TRP A 409 -19.95 10.21 20.89
N LEU A 410 -18.67 9.90 20.95
CA LEU A 410 -17.64 10.66 20.25
C LEU A 410 -16.86 9.76 19.30
N ILE A 411 -16.94 10.05 18.01
CA ILE A 411 -16.02 9.52 17.01
C ILE A 411 -14.96 10.58 16.74
N ILE A 412 -13.67 10.24 16.93
CA ILE A 412 -12.58 11.01 16.34
C ILE A 412 -12.16 10.27 15.08
N ARG A 413 -12.58 10.78 13.93
CA ARG A 413 -12.37 10.14 12.63
C ARG A 413 -10.92 10.18 12.20
N SER A 414 -10.31 11.36 12.29
CA SER A 414 -8.90 11.50 11.93
C SER A 414 -8.25 12.65 12.69
N ILE A 415 -6.98 12.43 13.01
CA ILE A 415 -6.04 13.41 13.54
C ILE A 415 -4.86 13.42 12.59
N SER A 416 -4.61 14.58 12.00
CA SER A 416 -3.61 14.79 10.97
C SER A 416 -2.64 15.88 11.42
N VAL A 417 -1.35 15.57 11.43
CA VAL A 417 -0.27 16.45 11.87
C VAL A 417 0.77 16.55 10.77
N TRP A 418 1.12 17.77 10.39
CA TRP A 418 2.22 18.08 9.49
C TRP A 418 3.34 18.74 10.27
N THR A 419 4.57 18.38 9.96
CA THR A 419 5.79 18.86 10.60
C THR A 419 6.46 19.91 9.72
N SER A 420 7.28 20.78 10.33
CA SER A 420 8.01 21.87 9.65
C SER A 420 9.45 21.51 9.38
#